data_AF-A0A2L2M024-F1
#
_entry.id   AF-A0A2L2M024-F1
#
_cell.length_a   1.000
_cell.length_b   1.000
_cell.length_c   1.000
_cell.angle_alpha   90.00
_cell.angle_beta   90.00
_cell.angle_gamma   90.00
#
_symmetry.space_group_name_H-M   'P 1'
#
loop_
_entity.id
_entity.type
_entity.pdbx_description
1 polymer ?
#
loop_
_entity_poly.entity_id
_entity_poly.type
_entity_poly.pdbx_seq_one_letter_code
_entity_poly.pdbx_strand_id
1 'polypeptide(L)'
;MFKLFSRYFSIGILNTSLHWIVFLLLVVSLDISQMIANLLAFSVAATFSFFANSKWTFKSDVTLFRYFSFVIFMGTMAVTLGYIADKLNLPALVTLMTFSMISLFLGFIYSNFFVFRDKK
;
A
#
# COMPACT_ATOMS: atom_id res chain seq x y z
N MET A 1 -7.70 7.21 -18.32
CA MET A 1 -6.85 6.35 -17.46
C MET A 1 -5.66 7.09 -16.86
N PHE A 2 -4.89 7.88 -17.64
CA PHE A 2 -3.71 8.60 -17.13
C PHE A 2 -3.98 9.53 -15.92
N LYS A 3 -5.07 10.29 -15.93
CA LYS A 3 -5.48 11.16 -14.81
C LYS A 3 -5.80 10.38 -13.52
N LEU A 4 -6.38 9.19 -13.65
CA LEU A 4 -6.66 8.28 -12.51
C LEU A 4 -5.35 7.72 -11.95
N PHE A 5 -4.47 7.24 -12.83
CA PHE A 5 -3.15 6.74 -12.47
C PHE A 5 -2.31 7.82 -11.76
N SER A 6 -2.31 9.05 -12.26
CA SER A 6 -1.60 10.17 -11.62
C SER A 6 -2.11 10.45 -10.21
N ARG A 7 -3.43 10.43 -9.98
CA ARG A 7 -4.00 10.57 -8.62
C ARG A 7 -3.62 9.42 -7.71
N TYR A 8 -3.71 8.18 -8.22
CA TYR A 8 -3.30 6.98 -7.49
C TYR A 8 -1.81 7.04 -7.11
N PHE A 9 -0.95 7.46 -8.04
CA PHE A 9 0.47 7.66 -7.82
C PHE A 9 0.74 8.71 -6.73
N SER A 10 0.06 9.85 -6.77
CA SER A 10 0.16 10.89 -5.73
C SER A 10 -0.26 10.36 -4.35
N ILE A 11 -1.34 9.58 -4.26
CA ILE A 11 -1.73 8.93 -3.00
C ILE A 11 -0.66 7.91 -2.57
N GLY A 12 -0.06 7.18 -3.51
CA GLY A 12 1.03 6.25 -3.22
C GLY A 12 2.24 6.92 -2.57
N ILE A 13 2.62 8.12 -3.04
CA ILE A 13 3.67 8.93 -2.41
C ILE A 13 3.26 9.30 -0.98
N LEU A 14 2.06 9.86 -0.80
CA LEU A 14 1.56 10.25 0.52
C LEU A 14 1.47 9.07 1.49
N ASN A 15 1.00 7.93 1.01
CA ASN A 15 0.94 6.67 1.76
C ASN A 15 2.32 6.24 2.25
N THR A 16 3.32 6.28 1.38
CA THR A 16 4.69 5.88 1.72
C THR A 16 5.29 6.83 2.75
N SER A 17 5.11 8.14 2.58
CA SER A 17 5.54 9.14 3.56
C SER A 17 4.85 8.93 4.92
N LEU A 18 3.53 8.67 4.91
CA LEU A 18 2.77 8.40 6.13
C LEU A 18 3.29 7.15 6.85
N HIS A 19 3.56 6.07 6.11
CA HIS A 19 4.16 4.86 6.66
C HIS A 19 5.48 5.15 7.37
N TRP A 20 6.38 5.90 6.72
CA TRP A 20 7.69 6.24 7.29
C TRP A 20 7.56 7.09 8.55
N ILE A 21 6.70 8.10 8.53
CA ILE A 21 6.46 8.97 9.68
C ILE A 21 5.94 8.16 10.87
N VAL A 22 4.92 7.33 10.65
CA VAL A 22 4.34 6.50 11.72
C VAL A 22 5.36 5.48 12.22
N PHE A 23 6.06 4.79 11.31
CA PHE A 23 7.09 3.81 11.67
C PHE A 23 8.19 4.44 12.53
N LEU A 24 8.76 5.57 12.09
CA LEU A 24 9.82 6.27 12.82
C LEU A 24 9.34 6.75 14.19
N LEU A 25 8.10 7.28 14.29
CA LEU A 25 7.54 7.69 15.58
C LEU A 25 7.41 6.49 16.53
N LEU A 26 6.89 5.36 16.06
CA LEU A 26 6.72 4.16 16.89
C LEU A 26 8.06 3.58 17.35
N VAL A 27 9.08 3.54 16.48
CA VAL A 27 10.39 2.99 16.83
C VAL A 27 11.19 3.97 17.69
N VAL A 28 11.27 5.24 17.31
CA VAL A 28 12.16 6.22 17.96
C VAL A 28 11.55 6.78 19.24
N SER A 29 10.24 7.03 19.27
CA SER A 29 9.60 7.67 20.43
C SER A 29 8.99 6.69 21.42
N LEU A 30 8.60 5.49 20.98
CA LEU A 30 7.92 4.49 21.82
C LEU A 30 8.72 3.19 22.00
N ASP A 31 9.91 3.09 21.41
CA ASP A 31 10.80 1.90 21.47
C ASP A 31 10.09 0.59 21.09
N ILE A 32 9.12 0.67 20.17
CA ILE A 32 8.38 -0.49 19.69
C ILE A 32 9.28 -1.28 18.73
N SER A 33 9.24 -2.61 18.83
CA SER A 33 9.98 -3.50 17.93
C SER A 33 9.65 -3.21 16.45
N GLN A 34 10.66 -3.30 15.58
CA GLN A 34 10.49 -3.00 14.15
C GLN A 34 9.38 -3.82 13.49
N MET A 35 9.17 -5.06 13.92
CA MET A 35 8.09 -5.91 13.42
C MET A 35 6.71 -5.31 13.73
N ILE A 36 6.46 -4.95 14.99
CA ILE A 36 5.18 -4.39 15.43
C ILE A 36 4.99 -2.97 14.85
N ALA A 37 6.04 -2.16 14.85
CA ALA A 37 6.01 -0.82 14.27
C ALA A 37 5.69 -0.86 12.77
N ASN A 38 6.27 -1.79 12.01
CA ASN A 38 5.94 -1.98 10.59
C ASN A 38 4.48 -2.40 10.39
N LEU A 39 3.97 -3.34 11.20
CA LEU A 39 2.57 -3.78 11.08
C LEU A 39 1.58 -2.64 11.34
N LEU A 40 1.83 -1.83 12.37
CA LEU A 40 0.99 -0.69 12.72
C LEU A 40 1.08 0.42 11.66
N ALA A 41 2.30 0.78 11.24
CA ALA A 41 2.52 1.76 10.18
C ALA A 41 1.87 1.33 8.86
N PHE A 42 2.00 0.07 8.47
CA PHE A 42 1.33 -0.50 7.30
C PHE A 42 -0.18 -0.41 7.42
N SER A 43 -0.76 -0.76 8.57
CA SER A 43 -2.21 -0.71 8.78
C SER A 43 -2.75 0.71 8.65
N VAL A 44 -2.07 1.69 9.24
CA VAL A 44 -2.43 3.12 9.15
C VAL A 44 -2.33 3.61 7.70
N ALA A 45 -1.21 3.31 7.03
CA ALA A 45 -0.98 3.72 5.65
C ALA A 45 -1.99 3.10 4.68
N ALA A 46 -2.18 1.77 4.73
CA ALA A 46 -3.14 1.06 3.89
C ALA A 46 -4.57 1.58 4.08
N THR A 47 -4.97 1.88 5.32
CA THR A 47 -6.27 2.49 5.62
C THR A 47 -6.39 3.85 4.96
N PHE A 48 -5.42 4.74 5.16
CA PHE A 48 -5.39 6.05 4.52
C PHE A 48 -5.48 5.95 3.00
N SER A 49 -4.65 5.09 2.39
CA SER A 49 -4.62 4.88 0.95
C SER A 49 -5.95 4.39 0.40
N PHE A 50 -6.61 3.47 1.08
CA PHE A 50 -7.92 2.96 0.68
C PHE A 50 -8.97 4.09 0.65
N PHE A 51 -9.11 4.84 1.74
CA PHE A 51 -10.09 5.93 1.82
C PHE A 51 -9.77 7.07 0.84
N ALA A 52 -8.49 7.46 0.73
CA ALA A 52 -8.05 8.48 -0.19
C ALA A 52 -8.33 8.08 -1.64
N ASN A 53 -8.02 6.83 -2.02
CA ASN A 53 -8.28 6.33 -3.37
C ASN A 53 -9.77 6.22 -3.67
N SER A 54 -10.57 5.74 -2.72
CA SER A 54 -12.03 5.66 -2.88
C SER A 54 -12.63 7.05 -3.11
N LYS A 55 -12.25 8.05 -2.32
CA LYS A 55 -12.85 9.40 -2.37
C LYS A 55 -12.32 10.28 -3.51
N TRP A 56 -11.01 10.26 -3.75
CA TRP A 56 -10.36 11.21 -4.66
C TRP A 56 -10.01 10.62 -6.03
N THR A 57 -9.53 9.38 -6.07
CA THR A 57 -9.14 8.71 -7.31
C THR A 57 -10.35 8.16 -8.04
N PHE A 58 -11.06 7.21 -7.42
CA PHE A 58 -12.10 6.42 -8.08
C PHE A 58 -13.52 6.93 -7.84
N LYS A 59 -13.74 7.78 -6.84
CA LYS A 59 -15.07 8.34 -6.47
C LYS A 59 -16.14 7.25 -6.24
N SER A 60 -15.74 6.17 -5.62
CA SER A 60 -16.57 4.99 -5.37
C SER A 60 -16.96 4.89 -3.90
N ASP A 61 -18.04 4.18 -3.61
CA ASP A 61 -18.46 3.91 -2.24
C ASP A 61 -17.47 3.01 -1.49
N VAL A 62 -17.31 3.31 -0.21
CA VAL A 62 -16.50 2.54 0.73
C VAL A 62 -17.34 1.38 1.25
N THR A 63 -16.83 0.15 1.12
CA THR A 63 -17.42 -1.04 1.75
C THR A 63 -16.36 -1.82 2.50
N LEU A 64 -16.76 -2.51 3.57
CA LEU A 64 -15.86 -3.36 4.36
C LEU A 64 -15.20 -4.44 3.49
N PHE A 65 -15.97 -5.04 2.57
CA PHE A 65 -15.44 -6.04 1.65
C PHE A 65 -14.31 -5.48 0.78
N ARG A 66 -14.49 -4.28 0.20
CA ARG A 66 -13.47 -3.61 -0.62
C ARG A 66 -12.23 -3.26 0.21
N TYR A 67 -12.42 -2.84 1.46
CA TYR A 67 -11.32 -2.55 2.37
C TYR A 67 -10.48 -3.78 2.67
N PHE A 68 -11.09 -4.88 3.13
CA PHE A 68 -10.37 -6.11 3.43
C PHE A 68 -9.71 -6.70 2.17
N SER A 69 -10.40 -6.69 1.03
CA SER A 69 -9.84 -7.09 -0.26
C SER A 69 -8.58 -6.30 -0.62
N PHE A 70 -8.60 -4.97 -0.44
CA PHE A 70 -7.44 -4.12 -0.68
C PHE A 70 -6.28 -4.42 0.28
N VAL A 71 -6.55 -4.48 1.59
CA VAL A 71 -5.52 -4.72 2.61
C VAL A 71 -4.88 -6.10 2.45
N ILE A 72 -5.69 -7.14 2.23
CA ILE A 72 -5.18 -8.50 1.99
C ILE A 72 -4.32 -8.53 0.74
N PHE A 73 -4.78 -7.94 -0.37
CA PHE A 73 -4.00 -7.89 -1.61
C PHE A 73 -2.65 -7.22 -1.42
N MET A 74 -2.62 -6.05 -0.77
CA MET A 74 -1.38 -5.31 -0.49
C MET A 74 -0.46 -6.09 0.45
N GLY A 75 -1.00 -6.71 1.50
CA GLY A 75 -0.25 -7.55 2.43
C GLY A 75 0.35 -8.79 1.76
N THR A 76 -0.42 -9.48 0.93
CA THR A 76 0.06 -10.63 0.15
C THR A 76 1.17 -10.24 -0.80
N MET A 77 1.06 -9.09 -1.49
CA MET A 77 2.16 -8.59 -2.33
C MET A 77 3.43 -8.30 -1.52
N ALA A 78 3.31 -7.71 -0.33
CA ALA A 78 4.46 -7.44 0.53
C ALA A 78 5.16 -8.74 0.95
N VAL A 79 4.41 -9.74 1.41
CA VAL A 79 4.96 -11.03 1.83
C VAL A 79 5.59 -11.79 0.66
N THR A 80 4.90 -11.87 -0.47
CA THR A 80 5.39 -12.63 -1.64
C THR A 80 6.66 -12.02 -2.23
N LEU A 81 6.70 -10.69 -2.41
CA LEU A 81 7.88 -10.01 -2.94
C LEU A 81 9.04 -10.01 -1.94
N GLY A 82 8.76 -9.88 -0.64
CA GLY A 82 9.76 -10.07 0.41
C GLY A 82 10.36 -11.46 0.39
N TYR A 83 9.54 -12.50 0.33
CA TYR A 83 10.00 -13.90 0.26
C TYR A 83 10.87 -14.18 -0.98
N ILE A 84 10.47 -13.67 -2.14
CA ILE A 84 11.26 -13.80 -3.37
C ILE A 84 12.62 -13.09 -3.21
N ALA A 85 12.63 -11.89 -2.64
CA ALA A 85 13.85 -11.14 -2.40
C ALA A 85 14.81 -11.86 -1.45
N ASP A 86 14.28 -12.46 -0.37
CA ASP A 86 15.07 -13.26 0.58
C ASP A 86 15.68 -14.48 -0.13
N LYS A 87 14.90 -15.18 -0.96
CA LYS A 87 15.39 -16.34 -1.74
C LYS A 87 16.48 -15.98 -2.74
N LEU A 88 16.42 -14.78 -3.30
CA LEU A 88 17.38 -14.26 -4.26
C LEU A 88 18.54 -13.49 -3.60
N ASN A 89 18.56 -13.38 -2.26
CA ASN A 89 19.50 -12.56 -1.48
C ASN A 89 19.65 -11.13 -2.05
N LEU A 90 18.53 -10.53 -2.46
CA LEU A 90 18.56 -9.20 -3.05
C LEU A 90 18.91 -8.14 -2.00
N PRO A 91 19.71 -7.11 -2.36
CA PRO A 91 19.92 -5.97 -1.49
C PRO A 91 18.59 -5.28 -1.13
N ALA A 92 18.43 -4.86 0.12
CA ALA A 92 17.19 -4.26 0.62
C ALA A 92 16.68 -3.09 -0.25
N LEU A 93 17.60 -2.27 -0.79
CA LEU A 93 17.26 -1.16 -1.69
C LEU A 93 16.60 -1.64 -2.99
N VAL A 94 17.11 -2.73 -3.57
CA VAL A 94 16.58 -3.32 -4.80
C VAL A 94 15.19 -3.90 -4.54
N THR A 95 15.02 -4.59 -3.42
CA THR A 95 13.72 -5.11 -2.96
C THR A 95 12.70 -3.98 -2.79
N LEU A 96 13.09 -2.87 -2.18
CA LEU A 96 12.23 -1.69 -2.01
C LEU A 96 11.79 -1.08 -3.34
N MET A 97 12.73 -0.90 -4.28
CA MET A 97 12.43 -0.31 -5.59
C MET A 97 11.51 -1.21 -6.41
N THR A 98 11.82 -2.51 -6.47
CA THR A 98 11.01 -3.50 -7.19
C THR A 98 9.63 -3.66 -6.56
N PHE A 99 9.54 -3.77 -5.23
CA PHE A 99 8.27 -3.79 -4.51
C PHE A 99 7.42 -2.56 -4.80
N SER A 100 8.02 -1.36 -4.74
CA SER A 100 7.30 -0.10 -4.97
C SER A 100 6.77 -0.01 -6.40
N MET A 101 7.57 -0.40 -7.40
CA MET A 101 7.12 -0.40 -8.80
C MET A 101 5.99 -1.41 -9.03
N ILE A 102 6.20 -2.66 -8.63
CA ILE A 102 5.21 -3.74 -8.84
C ILE A 102 3.91 -3.41 -8.12
N SER A 103 3.99 -2.99 -6.85
CA SER A 103 2.80 -2.66 -6.06
C SER A 103 2.02 -1.48 -6.60
N LEU A 104 2.70 -0.50 -7.22
CA LEU A 104 2.04 0.65 -7.81
C LEU A 104 1.24 0.26 -9.05
N PHE A 105 1.83 -0.51 -9.97
CA PHE A 105 1.13 -0.94 -11.18
C PHE A 105 0.04 -1.98 -10.89
N LEU A 106 0.38 -3.06 -10.17
CA LEU A 106 -0.59 -4.11 -9.85
C LEU A 106 -1.66 -3.61 -8.89
N GLY A 107 -1.30 -2.79 -7.90
CA GLY A 107 -2.24 -2.14 -7.00
C GLY A 107 -3.21 -1.22 -7.74
N PHE A 108 -2.73 -0.43 -8.71
CA PHE A 108 -3.61 0.38 -9.54
C PHE A 108 -4.57 -0.47 -10.37
N ILE A 109 -4.06 -1.51 -11.06
CA ILE A 109 -4.90 -2.41 -11.87
C ILE A 109 -5.95 -3.09 -10.99
N TYR A 110 -5.54 -3.70 -9.87
CA TYR A 110 -6.46 -4.36 -8.95
C TYR A 110 -7.51 -3.38 -8.39
N SER A 111 -7.07 -2.21 -7.98
CA SER A 111 -7.96 -1.17 -7.45
C SER A 111 -8.96 -0.68 -8.50
N ASN A 112 -8.51 -0.46 -9.73
CA ASN A 112 -9.34 0.04 -10.82
C ASN A 112 -10.36 -1.00 -11.33
N PHE A 113 -9.97 -2.27 -11.41
CA PHE A 113 -10.80 -3.32 -12.04
C PHE A 113 -11.59 -4.19 -11.07
N PHE A 114 -11.16 -4.31 -9.81
CA PHE A 114 -11.80 -5.20 -8.84
C PHE A 114 -12.32 -4.44 -7.61
N VAL A 115 -11.47 -3.63 -6.96
CA VAL A 115 -11.86 -2.96 -5.70
C VAL A 115 -12.88 -1.86 -5.96
N PHE A 116 -12.62 -0.96 -6.90
CA PHE A 116 -13.43 0.22 -7.16
C PHE A 116 -14.13 0.18 -8.51
N ARG A 117 -14.38 -1.04 -9.03
CA ARG A 117 -15.18 -1.21 -10.23
C ARG A 117 -16.61 -0.78 -9.94
N ASP A 118 -17.03 0.33 -10.53
CA ASP A 118 -18.43 0.67 -10.63
C ASP A 118 -19.12 -0.38 -11.51
N LYS A 119 -20.08 -1.09 -10.90
CA LYS A 119 -21.13 -1.73 -11.68
C LYS A 119 -21.99 -0.59 -12.21
N LYS A 120 -21.70 -0.13 -13.43
CA LYS A 120 -22.74 0.54 -14.22
C LYS A 120 -23.91 -0.41 -14.38
#